data_AF-A0A505D300-F1
#
_entry.id   AF-A0A505D300-F1
#
_cell.length_a   1.000
_cell.length_b   1.000
_cell.length_c   1.000
_cell.angle_alpha   90.00
_cell.angle_beta   90.00
_cell.angle_gamma   90.00
#
_symmetry.space_group_name_H-M   'P 1'
#
loop_
_entity.id
_entity.type
_entity.pdbx_description
1 polymer ?
#
loop_
_entity_poly.entity_id
_entity_poly.type
_entity_poly.pdbx_seq_one_letter_code
_entity_poly.pdbx_strand_id
1 'polypeptide(L)'
;MDGEEPDVRAEDVLVLIQHPFGDLWPTLATWMDRGPGPRRGLRPVAARSRLTGEMLPLTVIPLRYRNDDESRAAIQRGEFTDPWADPPAP
;
A
#
# COMPACT_ATOMS: atom_id res chain seq x y z
N MET A 1 13.05 26.46 4.52
CA MET A 1 11.69 25.99 4.83
C MET A 1 11.74 24.50 4.63
N ASP A 2 12.28 23.84 5.63
CA ASP A 2 12.42 22.40 5.69
C ASP A 2 10.99 21.86 5.82
N GLY A 3 10.44 21.45 4.68
CA GLY A 3 9.21 20.69 4.66
C GLY A 3 9.51 19.39 5.37
N GLU A 4 9.15 19.33 6.64
CA GLU A 4 9.07 18.10 7.40
C GLU A 4 8.05 17.24 6.66
N GLU A 5 8.52 16.48 5.65
CA GLU A 5 7.78 15.36 5.11
C GLU A 5 7.42 14.56 6.35
N PRO A 6 6.14 14.49 6.75
CA PRO A 6 5.80 13.87 8.00
C PRO A 6 6.38 12.45 7.91
N ASP A 7 7.24 12.09 8.86
CA ASP A 7 7.82 10.75 9.04
C ASP A 7 6.66 9.82 9.37
N VAL A 8 5.80 9.57 8.39
CA VAL A 8 4.62 8.75 8.50
C VAL A 8 5.14 7.33 8.41
N ARG A 9 5.45 6.78 9.58
CA ARG A 9 5.95 5.41 9.69
C ARG A 9 4.86 4.46 9.21
N ALA A 10 5.28 3.45 8.46
CA ALA A 10 4.34 2.49 7.89
C ALA A 10 3.58 1.67 8.96
N GLU A 11 4.10 1.60 10.18
CA GLU A 11 3.41 0.99 11.34
C GLU A 11 2.28 1.85 11.91
N ASP A 12 2.32 3.16 11.64
CA ASP A 12 1.38 4.18 12.12
C ASP A 12 0.31 4.52 11.08
N VAL A 13 0.37 3.95 9.88
CA VAL A 13 -0.67 4.08 8.85
C VAL A 13 -1.49 2.80 8.80
N LEU A 14 -2.80 2.94 8.84
CA LEU A 14 -3.73 1.86 8.51
C LEU A 14 -4.24 2.07 7.08
N VAL A 15 -4.25 1.01 6.29
CA VAL A 15 -4.77 1.02 4.92
C VAL A 15 -6.05 0.19 4.85
N LEU A 16 -7.09 0.73 4.21
CA LEU A 16 -8.35 0.04 4.04
C LEU A 16 -8.30 -0.84 2.80
N ILE A 17 -8.39 -2.15 3.00
CA ILE A 17 -8.61 -3.11 1.92
C ILE A 17 -10.08 -3.51 1.94
N GLN A 18 -10.82 -3.08 0.91
CA GLN A 18 -12.19 -3.52 0.71
C GLN A 18 -12.19 -4.96 0.20
N HIS A 19 -12.83 -5.84 0.95
CA HIS A 19 -13.00 -7.23 0.58
C HIS A 19 -14.50 -7.59 0.64
N PRO A 20 -15.02 -8.46 -0.26
CA PRO A 20 -16.46 -8.74 -0.34
C PRO A 20 -17.09 -9.28 0.95
N PHE A 21 -16.27 -9.85 1.84
CA PHE A 21 -16.69 -10.45 3.09
C PHE A 21 -16.38 -9.58 4.31
N GLY A 22 -15.90 -8.34 4.11
CA GLY A 22 -15.63 -7.39 5.18
C GLY A 22 -14.41 -6.51 4.90
N ASP A 23 -14.43 -5.32 5.49
CA ASP A 23 -13.34 -4.36 5.39
C ASP A 23 -12.18 -4.74 6.32
N LEU A 24 -10.95 -4.66 5.80
CA LEU A 24 -9.74 -4.92 6.57
C LEU A 24 -8.92 -3.64 6.68
N TRP A 25 -8.39 -3.37 7.88
CA TRP A 25 -7.50 -2.24 8.15
C TRP A 25 -6.12 -2.73 8.62
N PRO A 26 -5.33 -3.43 7.79
CA PRO A 26 -3.94 -3.72 8.12
C PRO A 26 -3.11 -2.44 8.24
N THR A 27 -1.97 -2.53 8.92
CA THR A 27 -0.96 -1.46 8.85
C THR A 27 -0.34 -1.41 7.45
N LEU A 28 0.16 -0.24 7.05
CA LEU A 28 0.91 -0.10 5.80
C LEU A 28 2.13 -1.03 5.81
N ALA A 29 2.81 -1.21 6.95
CA ALA A 29 3.90 -2.17 7.10
C ALA A 29 3.47 -3.60 6.74
N THR A 30 2.34 -4.08 7.27
CA THR A 30 1.80 -5.41 6.95
C THR A 30 1.39 -5.52 5.49
N TRP A 31 0.83 -4.45 4.92
CA TRP A 31 0.47 -4.42 3.51
C TRP A 31 1.71 -4.45 2.60
N MET A 32 2.78 -3.75 2.93
CA MET A 32 4.03 -3.79 2.16
C MET A 32 4.69 -5.17 2.22
N ASP A 33 4.62 -5.85 3.36
CA ASP A 33 5.15 -7.20 3.56
C ASP A 33 4.36 -8.27 2.79
N ARG A 34 3.02 -8.27 2.91
CA ARG A 34 2.18 -9.37 2.38
C ARG A 34 1.47 -9.05 1.08
N GLY A 35 1.15 -7.77 0.89
CA GLY A 35 0.44 -7.29 -0.28
C GLY A 35 -0.95 -7.91 -0.48
N PRO A 36 -1.43 -7.91 -1.74
CA PRO A 36 -2.68 -8.57 -2.11
C PRO A 36 -2.63 -10.11 -2.07
N GLY A 37 -1.43 -10.69 -1.91
CA GLY A 37 -1.20 -12.13 -2.02
C GLY A 37 -1.75 -12.71 -3.34
N PRO A 38 -2.38 -13.91 -3.33
CA PRO A 38 -2.92 -14.52 -4.55
C PRO A 38 -4.10 -13.72 -5.16
N ARG A 39 -4.69 -12.78 -4.42
CA ARG A 39 -5.84 -11.98 -4.85
C ARG A 39 -5.38 -10.67 -5.46
N ARG A 40 -4.83 -10.73 -6.66
CA ARG A 40 -4.23 -9.57 -7.39
C ARG A 40 -5.15 -8.35 -7.56
N GLY A 41 -6.47 -8.49 -7.38
CA GLY A 41 -7.43 -7.39 -7.47
C GLY A 41 -7.59 -6.54 -6.21
N LEU A 42 -6.97 -6.91 -5.08
CA LEU A 42 -7.09 -6.14 -3.83
C LEU A 42 -6.20 -4.92 -3.86
N ARG A 43 -6.75 -3.75 -3.50
CA ARG A 43 -6.00 -2.50 -3.38
C ARG A 43 -6.44 -1.72 -2.15
N PRO A 44 -5.56 -0.89 -1.56
CA PRO A 44 -5.96 0.14 -0.63
C PRO A 44 -6.93 1.12 -1.28
N VAL A 45 -8.06 1.35 -0.63
CA VAL A 45 -9.05 2.37 -1.06
C VAL A 45 -9.07 3.59 -0.15
N ALA A 46 -8.51 3.46 1.05
CA ALA A 46 -8.34 4.58 1.97
C ALA A 46 -7.10 4.35 2.85
N ALA A 47 -6.56 5.42 3.42
CA ALA A 47 -5.53 5.37 4.45
C ALA A 47 -5.97 6.22 5.64
N ARG A 48 -5.55 5.86 6.84
CA ARG A 48 -5.75 6.68 8.03
C ARG A 48 -4.59 6.57 9.00
N SER A 49 -4.35 7.61 9.76
CA SER A 49 -3.41 7.62 10.87
C SER A 49 -3.93 6.69 11.97
N ARG A 50 -3.09 5.77 12.43
CA ARG A 50 -3.37 4.93 13.60
C ARG A 50 -3.32 5.73 14.89
N LEU A 51 -2.50 6.77 14.93
CA LEU A 51 -2.26 7.61 16.11
C LEU A 51 -3.38 8.62 16.33
N THR A 52 -3.81 9.31 15.26
CA THR A 52 -4.82 10.37 15.34
C THR A 52 -6.20 9.93 14.86
N GLY A 53 -6.30 8.82 14.12
CA GLY A 53 -7.54 8.36 13.51
C GLY A 53 -7.93 9.13 12.24
N GLU A 54 -7.18 10.15 11.86
CA GLU A 54 -7.47 11.02 10.72
C GLU A 54 -7.28 10.28 9.40
N MET A 55 -8.16 10.58 8.43
CA MET A 55 -8.03 10.06 7.07
C MET A 55 -6.83 10.71 6.37
N LEU A 56 -5.94 9.86 5.86
CA LEU A 56 -4.75 10.26 5.14
C LEU A 56 -4.97 10.11 3.63
N PRO A 57 -4.32 10.95 2.80
CA PRO A 57 -4.37 10.77 1.36
C PRO A 57 -3.69 9.45 0.98
N LEU A 58 -4.17 8.76 -0.06
CA LEU A 58 -3.55 7.51 -0.54
C LEU A 58 -2.10 7.71 -1.00
N THR A 59 -1.66 8.96 -1.20
CA THR A 59 -0.28 9.28 -1.54
C THR A 59 0.71 8.91 -0.45
N VAL A 60 0.28 8.74 0.81
CA VAL A 60 1.13 8.23 1.90
C VAL A 60 1.56 6.78 1.66
N ILE A 61 0.81 6.03 0.85
CA ILE A 61 1.19 4.69 0.40
C ILE A 61 2.16 4.88 -0.77
N PRO A 62 3.40 4.37 -0.70
CA PRO A 62 4.34 4.49 -1.79
C PRO A 62 3.76 3.85 -3.06
N LEU A 63 3.99 4.48 -4.22
CA LEU A 63 3.36 4.07 -5.47
C LEU A 63 3.50 2.57 -5.75
N ARG A 64 4.69 2.00 -5.53
CA ARG A 64 4.95 0.57 -5.73
C ARG A 64 4.05 -0.38 -4.92
N TYR A 65 3.46 0.12 -3.83
CA TYR A 65 2.60 -0.65 -2.94
C TYR A 65 1.11 -0.27 -3.04
N ARG A 66 0.68 0.53 -4.02
CA ARG A 66 -0.73 0.89 -4.12
C ARG A 66 -1.57 -0.19 -4.82
N ASN A 67 -0.96 -1.04 -5.63
CA ASN A 67 -1.64 -2.05 -6.47
C ASN A 67 -2.79 -1.50 -7.33
N ASP A 68 -2.81 -0.19 -7.60
CA ASP A 68 -3.74 0.45 -8.52
C ASP A 68 -3.16 0.45 -9.95
N ASP A 69 -3.93 0.94 -10.91
CA ASP A 69 -3.55 0.96 -12.33
C ASP A 69 -2.24 1.76 -12.58
N GLU A 70 -2.00 2.84 -11.85
CA GLU A 70 -0.76 3.63 -11.94
C GLU A 70 0.45 2.80 -11.50
N SER A 71 0.35 2.15 -10.33
CA SER A 71 1.42 1.29 -9.81
C SER A 71 1.73 0.12 -10.74
N ARG A 72 0.69 -0.54 -11.26
CA ARG A 72 0.82 -1.70 -12.16
C ARG A 72 1.41 -1.30 -13.51
N ALA A 73 1.02 -0.14 -14.03
CA ALA A 73 1.61 0.41 -15.25
C ALA A 73 3.08 0.78 -15.05
N ALA A 74 3.47 1.34 -13.91
CA ALA A 74 4.87 1.66 -13.60
C ALA A 74 5.74 0.40 -13.45
N ILE A 75 5.21 -0.67 -12.85
CA ILE A 75 5.86 -2.00 -12.83
C ILE A 75 6.04 -2.53 -14.24
N GLN A 76 5.00 -2.45 -15.07
CA GLN A 76 5.06 -2.93 -16.47
C GLN A 76 6.05 -2.12 -17.31
N ARG A 77 6.24 -0.83 -17.03
CA ARG A 77 7.28 0.02 -17.64
C ARG A 77 8.69 -0.26 -17.12
N GLY A 78 8.83 -1.04 -16.05
CA GLY A 78 10.13 -1.34 -15.43
C GLY A 78 10.69 -0.20 -14.57
N GLU A 79 9.86 0.75 -14.12
CA GLU A 79 10.30 1.83 -13.21
C GLU A 79 10.68 1.30 -11.83
N PHE A 80 10.01 0.22 -11.39
CA PHE A 80 10.35 -0.52 -10.19
C PHE A 80 9.88 -1.97 -10.30
N THR A 81 10.53 -2.86 -9.57
CA THR A 81 10.15 -4.27 -9.47
C THR A 81 8.84 -4.42 -8.68
N ASP A 82 8.00 -5.36 -9.10
CA ASP A 82 6.79 -5.75 -8.35
C ASP A 82 7.20 -6.24 -6.95
N PRO A 83 6.81 -5.54 -5.87
CA PRO A 83 7.26 -5.90 -4.52
C PRO A 83 6.69 -7.22 -4.02
N TRP A 84 5.63 -7.74 -4.67
CA TRP A 84 4.97 -8.99 -4.30
C TRP A 84 5.05 -10.06 -5.39
N ALA A 85 5.94 -9.88 -6.37
CA ALA A 85 6.22 -10.94 -7.32
C ALA A 85 6.73 -12.17 -6.57
N ASP A 86 6.20 -13.33 -6.91
CA ASP A 86 6.77 -14.60 -6.46
C ASP A 86 8.23 -14.65 -6.95
N PRO A 87 9.20 -15.00 -6.09
CA PRO A 87 10.57 -15.17 -6.56
C PRO A 87 10.55 -16.19 -7.71
N PRO A 88 11.29 -15.96 -8.79
CA PRO A 88 11.33 -16.92 -9.88
C PRO A 88 11.71 -18.29 -9.31
N ALA A 89 10.93 -19.32 -9.66
CA ALA A 89 11.24 -20.69 -9.28
C ALA A 89 12.70 -21.00 -9.69
N PRO A 90 13.49 -21.66 -8.83
CA PRO A 90 14.91 -21.93 -9.07
C PRO A 90 15.14 -22.79 -10.32
#